data_AF-A0A959TTE6-F1
#
_entry.id   AF-A0A959TTE6-F1
#
_cell.length_a   1.000
_cell.length_b   1.000
_cell.length_c   1.000
_cell.angle_alpha   90.00
_cell.angle_beta   90.00
_cell.angle_gamma   90.00
#
_symmetry.space_group_name_H-M   'P 1'
#
loop_
_entity.id
_entity.type
_entity.pdbx_description
1 polymer ?
#
loop_
_entity_poly.entity_id
_entity_poly.type
_entity_poly.pdbx_seq_one_letter_code
_entity_poly.pdbx_strand_id
1 'polypeptide(L)'
;MIRLLPSLALLISAGILNAQSLSPTVIAAAGGSGTTGGVTLDWTVGEVAVATLDNGTNILTQGFHQADPVKIKLNVRNLLQGPYSSVSGLMNDGLRSGGYLPLSEPYSALGYSQVGGGGESTEASVLAVTGNDAIVDWIFLELRDKNDNTNVLATRCALVQRDGDVVDVDGTSPVGFQVPADDYYISVQHRNHLSVLTFNTIALSSTPVAVDLTDGSTATYGTDAQHVASGTYMSWSGNTVDDAQVKYAGASNDRDPILVAIGGTIPTNTVTGYLPTDVNMDGTVKYAGAANDRDPILVNIGGTVPTAVRVEQMP
;
A
#
# COMPACT_ATOMS: atom_id res chain seq x y z
N MET A 1 -34.93 -53.84 -24.11
CA MET A 1 -33.82 -52.91 -23.81
C MET A 1 -34.37 -51.88 -22.82
N ILE A 2 -34.01 -51.85 -21.53
CA ILE A 2 -32.71 -51.39 -20.98
C ILE A 2 -32.50 -49.92 -21.43
N ARG A 3 -32.52 -48.85 -20.63
CA ARG A 3 -32.13 -48.60 -19.22
C ARG A 3 -32.71 -47.26 -18.70
N LEU A 4 -32.85 -47.17 -17.38
CA LEU A 4 -33.04 -45.94 -16.60
C LEU A 4 -31.90 -44.92 -16.81
N LEU A 5 -32.20 -43.62 -16.65
CA LEU A 5 -31.31 -42.65 -16.00
C LEU A 5 -32.11 -41.44 -15.47
N PRO A 6 -32.03 -41.10 -14.16
CA PRO A 6 -32.60 -39.89 -13.59
C PRO A 6 -31.60 -38.74 -13.69
N SER A 7 -32.07 -37.56 -14.10
CA SER A 7 -31.28 -36.32 -14.11
C SER A 7 -31.05 -35.84 -12.68
N LEU A 8 -29.84 -36.05 -12.19
CA LEU A 8 -29.34 -35.68 -10.88
C LEU A 8 -29.35 -34.14 -10.71
N ALA A 9 -30.20 -33.64 -9.81
CA ALA A 9 -30.10 -32.28 -9.31
C ALA A 9 -28.83 -32.17 -8.46
N LEU A 10 -27.80 -31.48 -8.98
CA LEU A 10 -26.60 -31.16 -8.23
C LEU A 10 -26.91 -29.95 -7.33
N LEU A 11 -27.39 -30.21 -6.11
CA LEU A 11 -27.32 -29.23 -5.02
C LEU A 11 -25.84 -29.05 -4.69
N ILE A 12 -25.25 -27.93 -5.12
CA ILE A 12 -23.98 -27.46 -4.61
C ILE A 12 -24.25 -26.93 -3.20
N SER A 13 -23.92 -27.71 -2.18
CA SER A 13 -23.88 -27.20 -0.81
C SER A 13 -22.79 -26.13 -0.77
N ALA A 14 -23.18 -24.88 -0.52
CA ALA A 14 -22.26 -23.84 -0.09
C ALA A 14 -21.73 -24.25 1.30
N GLY A 15 -20.66 -25.04 1.30
CA GLY A 15 -19.85 -25.23 2.49
C GLY A 15 -19.31 -23.88 2.89
N ILE A 16 -19.49 -23.52 4.15
CA ILE A 16 -18.91 -22.34 4.76
C ILE A 16 -17.39 -22.50 4.61
N LEU A 17 -16.82 -21.80 3.62
CA LEU A 17 -15.38 -21.67 3.50
C LEU A 17 -14.97 -20.77 4.67
N ASN A 18 -14.54 -21.39 5.76
CA ASN A 18 -13.84 -20.65 6.79
C ASN A 18 -12.54 -20.15 6.15
N ALA A 19 -12.37 -18.82 6.10
CA ALA A 19 -11.06 -18.24 5.87
C ALA A 19 -10.11 -18.84 6.92
N GLN A 20 -9.00 -19.41 6.46
CA GLN A 20 -7.98 -19.91 7.38
C GLN A 20 -7.35 -18.70 8.08
N SER A 21 -7.49 -18.61 9.40
CA SER A 21 -6.68 -17.69 10.20
C SER A 21 -5.26 -18.23 10.22
N LEU A 22 -4.32 -17.54 9.56
CA LEU A 22 -2.89 -17.85 9.61
C LEU A 22 -2.26 -17.35 10.92
N SER A 23 -2.96 -17.48 12.03
CA SER A 23 -2.41 -17.22 13.35
C SER A 23 -1.51 -18.39 13.77
N PRO A 24 -0.32 -18.14 14.34
CA PRO A 24 0.54 -19.21 14.85
C PRO A 24 -0.26 -20.12 15.80
N THR A 25 -0.36 -21.41 15.47
CA THR A 25 -0.98 -22.41 16.36
C THR A 25 0.11 -23.23 17.01
N VAL A 26 0.08 -23.38 18.33
CA VAL A 26 1.01 -24.25 19.03
C VAL A 26 0.38 -25.61 19.30
N ILE A 27 1.10 -26.66 18.89
CA ILE A 27 0.80 -28.04 19.27
C ILE A 27 1.68 -28.37 20.47
N ALA A 28 1.14 -28.28 21.68
CA ALA A 28 1.84 -28.55 22.93
C ALA A 28 1.37 -29.85 23.58
N ALA A 29 2.22 -30.45 24.43
CA ALA A 29 1.86 -31.62 25.22
C ALA A 29 0.74 -31.34 26.24
N ALA A 30 0.71 -30.11 26.76
CA ALA A 30 -0.39 -29.51 27.51
C ALA A 30 -0.38 -27.99 27.33
N GLY A 31 -1.52 -27.33 27.46
CA GLY A 31 -1.62 -25.88 27.35
C GLY A 31 -3.05 -25.38 27.56
N GLY A 32 -3.22 -24.06 27.60
CA GLY A 32 -4.52 -23.42 27.72
C GLY A 32 -4.43 -21.90 27.71
N SER A 33 -5.61 -21.27 27.72
CA SER A 33 -5.78 -19.82 27.79
C SER A 33 -6.65 -19.44 28.99
N GLY A 34 -6.34 -18.31 29.63
CA GLY A 34 -7.14 -17.76 30.70
C GLY A 34 -7.22 -16.25 30.59
N THR A 35 -8.43 -15.70 30.55
CA THR A 35 -8.65 -14.24 30.47
C THR A 35 -9.27 -13.73 31.76
N THR A 36 -8.67 -12.71 32.37
CA THR A 36 -9.23 -11.99 33.52
C THR A 36 -8.83 -10.53 33.46
N GLY A 37 -9.79 -9.61 33.60
CA GLY A 37 -9.53 -8.17 33.62
C GLY A 37 -8.95 -7.61 32.32
N GLY A 38 -9.25 -8.23 31.17
CA GLY A 38 -8.69 -7.82 29.87
C GLY A 38 -7.27 -8.32 29.60
N VAL A 39 -6.66 -9.07 30.53
CA VAL A 39 -5.38 -9.75 30.32
C VAL A 39 -5.65 -11.21 29.99
N THR A 40 -5.12 -11.68 28.86
CA THR A 40 -5.11 -13.09 28.47
C THR A 40 -3.74 -13.68 28.76
N LEU A 41 -3.72 -14.83 29.43
CA LEU A 41 -2.53 -15.63 29.67
C LEU A 41 -2.69 -16.95 28.92
N ASP A 42 -1.86 -17.12 27.90
CA ASP A 42 -1.76 -18.34 27.13
C ASP A 42 -0.51 -19.10 27.57
N TRP A 43 -0.65 -20.36 27.98
CA TRP A 43 0.45 -21.17 28.46
C TRP A 43 0.53 -22.50 27.74
N THR A 44 1.75 -23.01 27.61
CA THR A 44 2.06 -24.33 27.05
C THR A 44 3.15 -24.98 27.88
N VAL A 45 3.06 -26.30 28.03
CA VAL A 45 4.12 -27.14 28.60
C VAL A 45 4.85 -27.81 27.44
N GLY A 46 6.14 -27.48 27.32
CA GLY A 46 7.04 -27.96 26.26
C GLY A 46 7.88 -29.16 26.64
N GLU A 47 8.51 -29.78 25.63
CA GLU A 47 9.60 -30.73 25.81
C GLU A 47 10.89 -30.03 26.23
N VAL A 48 11.79 -30.75 26.93
CA VAL A 48 13.03 -30.20 27.52
C VAL A 48 14.04 -29.73 26.46
N ALA A 49 13.89 -30.18 25.21
CA ALA A 49 14.70 -29.76 24.07
C ALA A 49 13.79 -29.35 22.92
N VAL A 50 14.06 -28.17 22.34
CA VAL A 50 13.30 -27.61 21.22
C VAL A 50 14.21 -27.40 20.03
N ALA A 51 13.74 -27.79 18.85
CA ALA A 51 14.42 -27.53 17.58
C ALA A 51 13.63 -26.48 16.81
N THR A 52 14.34 -25.54 16.19
CA THR A 52 13.80 -24.71 15.12
C THR A 52 14.19 -25.35 13.80
N LEU A 53 13.19 -25.74 13.02
CA LEU A 53 13.35 -26.16 11.63
C LEU A 53 12.92 -25.00 10.75
N ASP A 54 13.80 -24.58 9.86
CA ASP A 54 13.54 -23.53 8.87
C ASP A 54 13.85 -24.10 7.49
N ASN A 55 12.91 -23.93 6.55
CA ASN A 55 13.09 -24.28 5.14
C ASN A 55 12.93 -23.08 4.19
N GLY A 56 12.93 -21.85 4.71
CA GLY A 56 12.76 -20.61 3.97
C GLY A 56 11.31 -20.22 3.69
N THR A 57 10.35 -21.15 3.83
CA THR A 57 8.91 -20.87 3.67
C THR A 57 8.14 -21.11 4.97
N ASN A 58 8.56 -22.10 5.76
CA ASN A 58 7.94 -22.47 7.03
C ASN A 58 9.01 -22.51 8.13
N ILE A 59 8.73 -21.82 9.23
CA ILE A 59 9.51 -21.93 10.47
C ILE A 59 8.68 -22.75 11.46
N LEU A 60 9.22 -23.91 11.87
CA LEU A 60 8.65 -24.76 12.90
C LEU A 60 9.56 -24.69 14.12
N THR A 61 9.17 -23.91 15.12
CA THR A 61 9.84 -23.93 16.43
C THR A 61 9.01 -24.78 17.37
N GLN A 62 9.60 -25.88 17.84
CA GLN A 62 8.89 -26.80 18.72
C GLN A 62 8.77 -26.23 20.15
N GLY A 63 7.72 -26.65 20.87
CA GLY A 63 7.71 -26.70 22.34
C GLY A 63 7.17 -25.51 23.13
N PHE A 64 6.98 -24.30 22.58
CA PHE A 64 6.44 -23.16 23.35
C PHE A 64 5.56 -22.21 22.53
N HIS A 65 4.67 -21.46 23.19
CA HIS A 65 4.13 -20.21 22.63
C HIS A 65 5.28 -19.31 22.20
N GLN A 66 5.40 -19.10 20.90
CA GLN A 66 6.21 -18.01 20.40
C GLN A 66 5.49 -16.73 20.73
N ALA A 67 6.19 -15.80 21.41
CA ALA A 67 5.69 -14.44 21.48
C ALA A 67 5.46 -13.97 20.04
N ASP A 68 4.29 -13.38 19.78
CA ASP A 68 4.06 -12.69 18.52
C ASP A 68 5.25 -11.74 18.32
N PRO A 69 5.91 -11.73 17.15
CA PRO A 69 7.07 -10.88 16.96
C PRO A 69 6.67 -9.45 17.34
N VAL A 70 7.56 -8.70 17.98
CA VAL A 70 7.26 -7.31 18.37
C VAL A 70 6.85 -6.56 17.11
N LYS A 71 5.56 -6.24 17.01
CA LYS A 71 5.03 -5.44 15.92
C LYS A 71 5.19 -4.00 16.31
N ILE A 72 6.16 -3.32 15.71
CA ILE A 72 6.16 -1.86 15.80
C ILE A 72 4.99 -1.33 14.98
N LYS A 73 4.40 -0.22 15.44
CA LYS A 73 3.20 0.36 14.83
C LYS A 73 3.48 1.77 14.33
N LEU A 74 2.98 2.06 13.15
CA LEU A 74 3.15 3.32 12.47
C LEU A 74 1.79 3.85 12.00
N ASN A 75 1.50 5.10 12.36
CA ASN A 75 0.36 5.86 11.84
C ASN A 75 0.89 6.89 10.85
N VAL A 76 0.86 6.58 9.56
CA VAL A 76 1.24 7.54 8.53
C VAL A 76 0.00 8.27 8.05
N ARG A 77 0.14 9.56 7.77
CA ARG A 77 -0.78 10.29 6.90
C ARG A 77 -0.05 10.75 5.66
N ASN A 78 -0.58 10.41 4.49
CA ASN A 78 -0.05 10.81 3.19
C ASN A 78 -1.19 11.10 2.21
N LEU A 79 -1.10 12.24 1.51
CA LEU A 79 -2.05 12.59 0.46
C LEU A 79 -1.37 12.46 -0.91
N LEU A 80 -2.10 11.93 -1.89
CA LEU A 80 -1.66 11.80 -3.27
C LEU A 80 -2.23 12.97 -4.07
N GLN A 81 -1.36 13.73 -4.74
CA GLN A 81 -1.77 14.93 -5.47
C GLN A 81 -2.81 14.63 -6.55
N GLY A 82 -2.64 13.52 -7.28
CA GLY A 82 -3.51 13.13 -8.38
C GLY A 82 -4.98 13.10 -8.00
N PRO A 83 -5.38 12.30 -7.00
CA PRO A 83 -6.77 12.22 -6.59
C PRO A 83 -7.25 13.35 -5.67
N TYR A 84 -6.35 14.16 -5.11
CA TYR A 84 -6.69 15.18 -4.12
C TYR A 84 -7.56 16.33 -4.69
N SER A 85 -8.62 16.68 -3.96
CA SER A 85 -9.48 17.81 -4.28
C SER A 85 -9.45 18.87 -3.17
N SER A 86 -8.86 20.02 -3.47
CA SER A 86 -8.80 21.17 -2.54
C SER A 86 -10.16 21.74 -2.16
N VAL A 87 -11.22 21.43 -2.93
CA VAL A 87 -12.59 21.84 -2.60
C VAL A 87 -13.15 21.01 -1.44
N SER A 88 -12.88 19.71 -1.44
CA SER A 88 -13.39 18.78 -0.41
C SER A 88 -12.39 18.55 0.74
N GLY A 89 -11.10 18.80 0.50
CA GLY A 89 -10.03 18.40 1.41
C GLY A 89 -9.74 16.90 1.40
N LEU A 90 -10.36 16.13 0.49
CA LEU A 90 -10.25 14.69 0.39
C LEU A 90 -9.73 14.27 -0.99
N MET A 91 -9.15 13.08 -1.07
CA MET A 91 -8.86 12.37 -2.31
C MET A 91 -10.15 11.75 -2.88
N ASN A 92 -10.24 11.61 -4.19
CA ASN A 92 -11.31 10.84 -4.81
C ASN A 92 -11.02 9.34 -4.71
N ASP A 93 -12.07 8.52 -4.62
CA ASP A 93 -12.02 7.06 -4.55
C ASP A 93 -12.56 6.40 -5.83
N GLY A 94 -12.28 7.00 -7.00
CA GLY A 94 -12.77 6.54 -8.30
C GLY A 94 -12.47 5.06 -8.54
N LEU A 95 -11.21 4.65 -8.32
CA LEU A 95 -10.78 3.25 -8.42
C LEU A 95 -11.61 2.29 -7.56
N ARG A 96 -11.90 2.65 -6.30
CA ARG A 96 -12.71 1.84 -5.38
C ARG A 96 -14.17 1.80 -5.84
N SER A 97 -14.75 2.95 -6.16
CA SER A 97 -16.15 3.05 -6.61
C SER A 97 -16.41 2.31 -7.93
N GLY A 98 -15.41 2.24 -8.81
CA GLY A 98 -15.42 1.45 -10.04
C GLY A 98 -15.13 -0.04 -9.87
N GLY A 99 -14.76 -0.48 -8.65
CA GLY A 99 -14.41 -1.87 -8.36
C GLY A 99 -13.08 -2.33 -8.98
N TYR A 100 -12.16 -1.39 -9.20
CA TYR A 100 -10.88 -1.67 -9.87
C TYR A 100 -9.74 -2.00 -8.91
N LEU A 101 -9.85 -1.63 -7.63
CA LEU A 101 -8.79 -1.92 -6.65
C LEU A 101 -8.58 -3.44 -6.48
N PRO A 102 -7.33 -3.93 -6.59
CA PRO A 102 -7.03 -5.34 -6.38
C PRO A 102 -7.11 -5.70 -4.90
N LEU A 103 -7.48 -6.95 -4.61
CA LEU A 103 -7.47 -7.49 -3.24
C LEU A 103 -6.08 -7.87 -2.76
N SER A 104 -5.15 -8.16 -3.68
CA SER A 104 -3.74 -8.38 -3.35
C SER A 104 -2.94 -7.14 -3.70
N GLU A 105 -1.91 -6.87 -2.91
CA GLU A 105 -1.01 -5.75 -3.17
C GLU A 105 -0.40 -5.84 -4.59
N PRO A 106 -0.29 -4.72 -5.31
CA PRO A 106 0.19 -4.72 -6.69
C PRO A 106 1.71 -4.69 -6.81
N TYR A 107 2.44 -4.30 -5.76
CA TYR A 107 3.84 -3.91 -5.80
C TYR A 107 4.76 -5.10 -6.11
N SER A 108 4.44 -6.31 -5.61
CA SER A 108 5.18 -7.52 -5.99
C SER A 108 5.07 -7.82 -7.49
N ALA A 109 3.89 -7.61 -8.09
CA ALA A 109 3.68 -7.81 -9.53
C ALA A 109 4.30 -6.69 -10.38
N LEU A 110 4.39 -5.48 -9.82
CA LEU A 110 5.07 -4.33 -10.42
C LEU A 110 6.60 -4.41 -10.32
N GLY A 111 7.15 -5.34 -9.53
CA GLY A 111 8.58 -5.60 -9.44
C GLY A 111 9.30 -4.87 -8.31
N TYR A 112 8.56 -4.31 -7.33
CA TYR A 112 9.14 -3.69 -6.15
C TYR A 112 9.86 -4.75 -5.29
N SER A 113 11.05 -4.40 -4.80
CA SER A 113 11.82 -5.28 -3.94
C SER A 113 11.21 -5.33 -2.53
N GLN A 114 10.75 -6.51 -2.11
CA GLN A 114 10.19 -6.73 -0.78
C GLN A 114 11.27 -7.21 0.20
N VAL A 115 11.25 -6.70 1.44
CA VAL A 115 12.16 -7.11 2.51
C VAL A 115 11.34 -7.38 3.77
N GLY A 116 11.26 -8.62 4.24
CA GLY A 116 10.53 -8.95 5.48
C GLY A 116 9.01 -8.72 5.45
N GLY A 117 8.44 -8.38 4.29
CA GLY A 117 7.01 -8.20 4.03
C GLY A 117 6.62 -8.64 2.61
N GLY A 118 5.52 -8.11 2.08
CA GLY A 118 5.03 -8.43 0.73
C GLY A 118 3.96 -9.53 0.71
N GLY A 119 3.17 -9.56 -0.37
CA GLY A 119 2.06 -10.50 -0.53
C GLY A 119 0.84 -10.17 0.33
N GLU A 120 0.77 -8.96 0.88
CA GLU A 120 -0.39 -8.50 1.63
C GLU A 120 -1.67 -8.58 0.79
N SER A 121 -2.78 -8.92 1.43
CA SER A 121 -4.10 -8.93 0.80
C SER A 121 -5.14 -8.35 1.76
N THR A 122 -6.07 -7.60 1.19
CA THR A 122 -7.25 -7.07 1.88
C THR A 122 -8.51 -7.85 1.47
N GLU A 123 -9.65 -7.45 2.02
CA GLU A 123 -10.94 -8.07 1.79
C GLU A 123 -11.90 -7.14 1.04
N ALA A 124 -12.85 -7.72 0.32
CA ALA A 124 -13.88 -6.94 -0.38
C ALA A 124 -14.73 -6.08 0.56
N SER A 125 -14.88 -6.50 1.82
CA SER A 125 -15.55 -5.76 2.90
C SER A 125 -14.86 -4.42 3.20
N VAL A 126 -13.52 -4.39 3.19
CA VAL A 126 -12.70 -3.19 3.40
C VAL A 126 -12.91 -2.22 2.23
N LEU A 127 -12.91 -2.71 1.00
CA LEU A 127 -13.13 -1.88 -0.20
C LEU A 127 -14.60 -1.41 -0.37
N ALA A 128 -15.54 -1.97 0.41
CA ALA A 128 -16.93 -1.53 0.43
C ALA A 128 -17.16 -0.28 1.31
N VAL A 129 -16.19 0.09 2.16
CA VAL A 129 -16.25 1.30 2.99
C VAL A 129 -16.30 2.56 2.11
N THR A 130 -17.09 3.54 2.52
CA THR A 130 -17.29 4.83 1.83
C THR A 130 -17.14 5.99 2.83
N GLY A 131 -17.13 7.23 2.34
CA GLY A 131 -16.92 8.41 3.20
C GLY A 131 -15.44 8.76 3.30
N ASN A 132 -15.00 9.31 4.44
CA ASN A 132 -13.60 9.71 4.63
C ASN A 132 -12.65 8.51 4.63
N ASP A 133 -13.09 7.40 5.23
CA ASP A 133 -12.27 6.20 5.43
C ASP A 133 -12.30 5.27 4.20
N ALA A 134 -12.87 5.73 3.08
CA ALA A 134 -12.89 4.93 1.85
C ALA A 134 -11.46 4.74 1.32
N ILE A 135 -11.13 3.53 0.91
CA ILE A 135 -9.80 3.24 0.33
C ILE A 135 -9.65 3.92 -1.03
N VAL A 136 -8.57 4.65 -1.21
CA VAL A 136 -8.18 5.29 -2.48
C VAL A 136 -7.29 4.34 -3.28
N ASP A 137 -6.23 3.81 -2.67
CA ASP A 137 -5.29 2.89 -3.32
C ASP A 137 -4.42 2.12 -2.31
N TRP A 138 -3.57 1.23 -2.82
CA TRP A 138 -2.44 0.63 -2.11
C TRP A 138 -1.25 1.58 -2.05
N ILE A 139 -0.54 1.59 -0.93
CA ILE A 139 0.72 2.33 -0.70
C ILE A 139 1.84 1.35 -0.30
N PHE A 140 3.07 1.63 -0.70
CA PHE A 140 4.23 0.81 -0.38
C PHE A 140 5.11 1.53 0.61
N LEU A 141 5.28 0.95 1.81
CA LEU A 141 6.05 1.54 2.89
C LEU A 141 7.37 0.82 3.06
N GLU A 142 8.42 1.58 3.35
CA GLU A 142 9.71 1.03 3.75
C GLU A 142 10.18 1.62 5.08
N LEU A 143 10.80 0.77 5.89
CA LEU A 143 11.64 1.18 7.00
C LEU A 143 13.09 1.00 6.60
N ARG A 144 13.88 2.07 6.72
CA ARG A 144 15.29 2.09 6.36
C ARG A 144 16.19 2.33 7.57
N ASP A 145 17.43 1.85 7.49
CA ASP A 145 18.40 1.88 8.60
C ASP A 145 18.70 3.31 9.06
N LYS A 146 18.72 3.53 10.38
CA LYS A 146 19.00 4.85 10.97
C LYS A 146 20.36 5.44 10.63
N ASN A 147 21.34 4.59 10.31
CA ASN A 147 22.70 5.00 9.98
C ASN A 147 22.94 5.07 8.46
N ASP A 148 22.07 4.45 7.66
CA ASP A 148 22.17 4.42 6.20
C ASP A 148 20.77 4.35 5.57
N ASN A 149 20.30 5.49 5.07
CA ASN A 149 18.99 5.61 4.46
C ASN A 149 18.89 4.98 3.05
N THR A 150 19.94 4.35 2.53
CA THR A 150 19.88 3.52 1.32
C THR A 150 19.55 2.06 1.65
N ASN A 151 19.75 1.63 2.90
CA ASN A 151 19.53 0.26 3.33
C ASN A 151 18.09 0.05 3.81
N VAL A 152 17.30 -0.70 3.03
CA VAL A 152 15.91 -1.09 3.37
C VAL A 152 15.94 -2.29 4.32
N LEU A 153 15.34 -2.12 5.51
CA LEU A 153 15.29 -3.16 6.55
C LEU A 153 13.96 -3.93 6.56
N ALA A 154 12.86 -3.26 6.20
CA ALA A 154 11.57 -3.91 6.04
C ALA A 154 10.66 -3.15 5.08
N THR A 155 9.75 -3.87 4.44
CA THR A 155 8.71 -3.35 3.54
C THR A 155 7.34 -3.78 4.03
N ARG A 156 6.30 -2.99 3.71
CA ARG A 156 4.91 -3.35 3.96
C ARG A 156 3.98 -2.66 2.98
N CYS A 157 3.10 -3.40 2.35
CA CYS A 157 2.01 -2.81 1.57
C CYS A 157 0.83 -2.50 2.51
N ALA A 158 0.29 -1.29 2.38
CA ALA A 158 -0.80 -0.77 3.20
C ALA A 158 -1.85 -0.10 2.30
N LEU A 159 -2.93 0.41 2.89
CA LEU A 159 -4.02 1.07 2.17
C LEU A 159 -4.06 2.55 2.56
N VAL A 160 -4.23 3.44 1.58
CA VAL A 160 -4.43 4.88 1.83
C VAL A 160 -5.90 5.24 1.70
N GLN A 161 -6.44 5.96 2.68
CA GLN A 161 -7.83 6.41 2.76
C GLN A 161 -8.02 7.82 2.18
N ARG A 162 -9.27 8.24 1.91
CA ARG A 162 -9.55 9.52 1.24
C ARG A 162 -9.11 10.76 2.02
N ASP A 163 -9.05 10.69 3.34
CA ASP A 163 -8.56 11.78 4.20
C ASP A 163 -7.05 11.72 4.47
N GLY A 164 -6.35 10.77 3.83
CA GLY A 164 -4.90 10.64 3.86
C GLY A 164 -4.39 9.67 4.92
N ASP A 165 -5.24 9.08 5.75
CA ASP A 165 -4.81 8.06 6.72
C ASP A 165 -4.31 6.81 5.98
N VAL A 166 -3.15 6.31 6.38
CA VAL A 166 -2.59 5.04 5.90
C VAL A 166 -2.84 3.98 6.95
N VAL A 167 -3.59 2.96 6.56
CA VAL A 167 -4.06 1.88 7.44
C VAL A 167 -3.57 0.52 6.93
N ASP A 168 -3.53 -0.45 7.83
CA ASP A 168 -3.21 -1.83 7.50
C ASP A 168 -4.32 -2.48 6.64
N VAL A 169 -4.12 -3.73 6.22
CA VAL A 169 -5.01 -4.46 5.28
C VAL A 169 -6.45 -4.66 5.78
N ASP A 170 -6.70 -4.43 7.07
CA ASP A 170 -8.04 -4.46 7.68
C ASP A 170 -8.82 -3.14 7.48
N GLY A 171 -8.17 -2.10 6.93
CA GLY A 171 -8.78 -0.82 6.66
C GLY A 171 -8.94 0.09 7.88
N THR A 172 -8.35 -0.23 9.03
CA THR A 172 -8.51 0.59 10.26
C THR A 172 -7.28 0.62 11.16
N SER A 173 -6.53 -0.48 11.24
CA SER A 173 -5.41 -0.57 12.17
C SER A 173 -4.21 0.28 11.72
N PRO A 174 -3.41 0.78 12.67
CA PRO A 174 -2.04 1.23 12.40
C PRO A 174 -1.24 0.17 11.63
N VAL A 175 -0.37 0.61 10.75
CA VAL A 175 0.48 -0.28 9.96
C VAL A 175 1.52 -0.95 10.87
N GLY A 176 1.55 -2.29 10.87
CA GLY A 176 2.45 -3.08 11.73
C GLY A 176 3.64 -3.70 11.00
N PHE A 177 4.87 -3.43 11.44
CA PHE A 177 6.08 -4.09 10.91
C PHE A 177 6.62 -5.15 11.87
N GLN A 178 7.07 -6.29 11.33
CA GLN A 178 7.72 -7.37 12.11
C GLN A 178 9.21 -7.10 12.33
N VAL A 179 9.55 -5.93 12.89
CA VAL A 179 10.93 -5.54 13.19
C VAL A 179 11.06 -5.04 14.63
N PRO A 180 12.27 -5.06 15.22
CA PRO A 180 12.49 -4.54 16.57
C PRO A 180 12.13 -3.06 16.70
N ALA A 181 11.93 -2.60 17.95
CA ALA A 181 11.86 -1.18 18.24
C ALA A 181 13.23 -0.54 18.05
N ASP A 182 13.31 0.47 17.19
CA ASP A 182 14.50 1.29 16.91
C ASP A 182 14.06 2.58 16.20
N ASP A 183 15.03 3.42 15.87
CA ASP A 183 14.85 4.56 14.97
C ASP A 183 14.91 4.11 13.51
N TYR A 184 14.04 4.64 12.67
CA TYR A 184 13.98 4.31 11.23
C TYR A 184 13.75 5.56 10.38
N TYR A 185 14.34 5.61 9.18
CA TYR A 185 13.77 6.46 8.13
C TYR A 185 12.56 5.75 7.54
N ILE A 186 11.53 6.53 7.20
CA ILE A 186 10.28 6.00 6.67
C ILE A 186 10.09 6.51 5.25
N SER A 187 9.95 5.59 4.30
CA SER A 187 9.60 5.90 2.91
C SER A 187 8.13 5.57 2.66
N VAL A 188 7.44 6.46 1.96
CA VAL A 188 6.08 6.26 1.45
C VAL A 188 6.12 6.35 -0.07
N GLN A 189 5.85 5.24 -0.73
CA GLN A 189 5.94 5.09 -2.18
C GLN A 189 4.58 4.71 -2.77
N HIS A 190 4.38 5.09 -4.02
CA HIS A 190 3.17 4.80 -4.75
C HIS A 190 3.50 4.49 -6.21
N ARG A 191 2.69 3.63 -6.85
CA ARG A 191 2.91 3.14 -8.22
C ARG A 191 2.92 4.22 -9.32
N ASN A 192 2.39 5.41 -9.09
CA ASN A 192 2.39 6.51 -10.08
C ASN A 192 2.57 7.91 -9.50
N HIS A 193 3.05 7.99 -8.26
CA HIS A 193 3.47 9.24 -7.61
C HIS A 193 4.94 9.11 -7.18
N LEU A 194 5.65 10.24 -7.12
CA LEU A 194 7.00 10.26 -6.56
C LEU A 194 6.94 10.02 -5.05
N SER A 195 7.86 9.19 -4.57
CA SER A 195 8.00 8.78 -3.19
C SER A 195 8.46 9.90 -2.27
N VAL A 196 8.15 9.75 -0.99
CA VAL A 196 8.53 10.69 0.07
C VAL A 196 9.26 9.94 1.18
N LEU A 197 10.47 10.38 1.50
CA LEU A 197 11.27 9.85 2.61
C LEU A 197 11.40 10.88 3.72
N THR A 198 11.33 10.45 4.98
CA THR A 198 11.60 11.34 6.12
C THR A 198 13.06 11.81 6.12
N PHE A 199 13.30 13.08 6.46
CA PHE A 199 14.66 13.62 6.60
C PHE A 199 15.34 13.16 7.89
N ASN A 200 14.56 13.00 8.96
CA ASN A 200 15.03 12.49 10.25
C ASN A 200 14.51 11.08 10.46
N THR A 201 15.21 10.33 11.30
CA THR A 201 14.72 9.04 11.79
C THR A 201 13.60 9.24 12.80
N ILE A 202 12.67 8.28 12.84
CA ILE A 202 11.53 8.25 13.75
C ILE A 202 11.68 7.02 14.64
N ALA A 203 11.62 7.23 15.96
CA ALA A 203 11.67 6.17 16.96
C ALA A 203 10.35 5.39 16.95
N LEU A 204 10.39 4.11 16.54
CA LEU A 204 9.21 3.26 16.47
C LEU A 204 9.19 2.22 17.59
N SER A 205 7.99 1.91 18.07
CA SER A 205 7.76 0.92 19.12
C SER A 205 6.41 0.23 18.90
N SER A 206 5.98 -0.63 19.83
CA SER A 206 4.64 -1.22 19.80
C SER A 206 3.51 -0.21 20.03
N THR A 207 3.83 0.99 20.52
CA THR A 207 2.89 2.12 20.56
C THR A 207 2.89 2.82 19.20
N PRO A 208 1.73 3.02 18.56
CA PRO A 208 1.65 3.73 17.28
C PRO A 208 2.25 5.13 17.38
N VAL A 209 3.17 5.43 16.46
CA VAL A 209 3.77 6.77 16.31
C VAL A 209 3.20 7.43 15.08
N ALA A 210 2.79 8.70 15.23
CA ALA A 210 2.23 9.49 14.15
C ALA A 210 3.35 10.10 13.29
N VAL A 211 3.21 9.96 11.98
CA VAL A 211 4.05 10.61 10.95
C VAL A 211 3.10 11.25 9.95
N ASP A 212 2.94 12.57 10.04
CA ASP A 212 2.06 13.33 9.16
C ASP A 212 2.88 13.99 8.05
N LEU A 213 2.67 13.55 6.81
CA LEU A 213 3.29 14.11 5.61
C LEU A 213 2.37 15.12 4.90
N THR A 214 1.27 15.53 5.51
CA THR A 214 0.21 16.34 4.85
C THR A 214 0.21 17.81 5.26
N ASP A 215 0.96 18.19 6.31
CA ASP A 215 0.93 19.53 6.91
C ASP A 215 2.32 20.22 6.98
N GLY A 216 3.39 19.54 6.54
CA GLY A 216 4.75 20.05 6.56
C GLY A 216 5.45 19.99 7.92
N SER A 217 4.83 19.39 8.93
CA SER A 217 5.42 19.20 10.26
C SER A 217 6.56 18.17 10.26
N THR A 218 6.48 17.17 9.38
CA THR A 218 7.52 16.17 9.17
C THR A 218 8.50 16.65 8.09
N ALA A 219 9.76 16.85 8.45
CA ALA A 219 10.80 17.16 7.47
C ALA A 219 11.05 15.95 6.53
N THR A 220 11.17 16.21 5.23
CA THR A 220 11.40 15.19 4.19
C THR A 220 12.79 15.32 3.56
N TYR A 221 13.32 14.21 3.04
CA TYR A 221 14.60 14.20 2.35
C TYR A 221 14.54 15.07 1.09
N GLY A 222 15.52 15.98 0.94
CA GLY A 222 15.54 16.98 -0.12
C GLY A 222 14.72 18.24 0.20
N THR A 223 14.51 19.09 -0.81
CA THR A 223 13.90 20.42 -0.67
C THR A 223 12.56 20.60 -1.41
N ASP A 224 12.17 19.63 -2.22
CA ASP A 224 11.01 19.68 -3.13
C ASP A 224 10.37 18.28 -3.30
N ALA A 225 10.38 17.49 -2.23
CA ALA A 225 9.94 16.10 -2.21
C ALA A 225 8.43 15.94 -2.39
N GLN A 226 7.68 17.01 -2.14
CA GLN A 226 6.22 17.01 -2.10
C GLN A 226 5.64 18.21 -2.84
N HIS A 227 4.48 18.01 -3.46
CA HIS A 227 3.66 19.07 -3.99
C HIS A 227 2.95 19.79 -2.85
N VAL A 228 3.04 21.12 -2.83
CA VAL A 228 2.37 21.95 -1.82
C VAL A 228 1.33 22.85 -2.47
N ALA A 229 0.08 22.73 -2.03
CA ALA A 229 -0.99 23.65 -2.43
C ALA A 229 -1.84 24.05 -1.21
N SER A 230 -1.98 25.36 -1.01
CA SER A 230 -2.78 25.94 0.09
C SER A 230 -2.41 25.41 1.49
N GLY A 231 -1.14 25.07 1.71
CA GLY A 231 -0.64 24.53 2.98
C GLY A 231 -0.81 23.01 3.15
N THR A 232 -1.42 22.32 2.18
CA THR A 232 -1.49 20.86 2.15
C THR A 232 -0.33 20.29 1.33
N TYR A 233 0.35 19.31 1.90
CA TYR A 233 1.48 18.59 1.31
C TYR A 233 0.99 17.26 0.74
N MET A 234 1.46 16.92 -0.46
CA MET A 234 1.05 15.73 -1.21
C MET A 234 2.23 15.11 -1.95
N SER A 235 2.23 13.79 -2.15
CA SER A 235 3.14 13.14 -3.11
C SER A 235 2.89 13.67 -4.52
N TRP A 236 3.95 13.98 -5.28
CA TRP A 236 3.84 14.46 -6.66
C TRP A 236 3.26 13.38 -7.57
N SER A 237 2.23 13.71 -8.35
CA SER A 237 1.64 12.75 -9.30
C SER A 237 2.36 12.72 -10.64
N GLY A 238 2.11 11.65 -11.40
CA GLY A 238 2.44 11.61 -12.83
C GLY A 238 3.68 10.82 -13.21
N ASN A 239 4.25 10.03 -12.30
CA ASN A 239 5.34 9.08 -12.57
C ASN A 239 4.76 7.80 -13.18
N THR A 240 4.20 7.89 -14.38
CA THR A 240 3.54 6.77 -15.07
C THR A 240 4.53 5.77 -15.65
N VAL A 241 5.77 6.22 -15.89
CA VAL A 241 6.93 5.38 -16.09
C VAL A 241 7.63 5.32 -14.74
N ASP A 242 7.80 4.13 -14.17
CA ASP A 242 8.48 3.98 -12.88
C ASP A 242 10.01 4.14 -13.04
N ASP A 243 10.48 5.37 -13.25
CA ASP A 243 11.89 5.74 -13.42
C ASP A 243 12.36 6.86 -12.46
N ALA A 244 11.60 7.06 -11.36
CA ALA A 244 11.80 8.08 -10.34
C ALA A 244 11.84 9.53 -10.89
N GLN A 245 11.21 9.79 -12.03
CA GLN A 245 11.22 11.09 -12.69
C GLN A 245 9.90 11.39 -13.38
N VAL A 246 9.38 12.60 -13.17
CA VAL A 246 8.23 13.10 -13.94
C VAL A 246 8.72 13.97 -15.09
N LYS A 247 8.36 13.56 -16.31
CA LYS A 247 8.75 14.18 -17.59
C LYS A 247 7.55 14.30 -18.53
N TYR A 248 7.36 15.47 -19.13
CA TYR A 248 6.30 15.65 -20.13
C TYR A 248 6.75 15.43 -21.59
N ALA A 249 8.02 15.69 -21.89
CA ALA A 249 8.59 15.54 -23.23
C ALA A 249 10.00 14.92 -23.17
N GLY A 250 10.50 14.48 -24.33
CA GLY A 250 11.75 13.75 -24.44
C GLY A 250 11.56 12.24 -24.41
N ALA A 251 12.68 11.50 -24.42
CA ALA A 251 12.66 10.05 -24.31
C ALA A 251 12.15 9.63 -22.91
N SER A 252 11.37 8.55 -22.86
CA SER A 252 10.76 8.03 -21.63
C SER A 252 9.97 9.09 -20.86
N ASN A 253 9.14 9.86 -21.57
CA ASN A 253 8.21 10.78 -20.92
C ASN A 253 6.96 10.04 -20.41
N ASP A 254 6.31 10.59 -19.38
CA ASP A 254 5.11 10.03 -18.74
C ASP A 254 3.83 10.26 -19.53
N ARG A 255 3.87 11.16 -20.52
CA ARG A 255 2.70 11.47 -21.33
C ARG A 255 2.41 10.37 -22.36
N ASP A 256 3.44 9.76 -22.93
CA ASP A 256 3.30 8.79 -24.02
C ASP A 256 2.63 7.48 -23.58
N PRO A 257 2.95 6.88 -22.41
CA PRO A 257 2.21 5.73 -21.88
C PRO A 257 0.70 5.95 -21.77
N ILE A 258 0.26 7.16 -21.42
CA ILE A 258 -1.18 7.51 -21.34
C ILE A 258 -1.84 7.37 -22.72
N LEU A 259 -1.20 7.87 -23.79
CA LEU A 259 -1.73 7.74 -25.14
C LEU A 259 -1.77 6.27 -25.58
N VAL A 260 -0.71 5.52 -25.26
CA VAL A 260 -0.61 4.09 -25.58
C VAL A 260 -1.72 3.31 -24.88
N ALA A 261 -2.00 3.60 -23.61
CA ALA A 261 -3.04 2.92 -22.82
C ALA A 261 -4.45 3.05 -23.44
N ILE A 262 -4.78 4.19 -24.05
CA ILE A 262 -6.08 4.41 -24.71
C ILE A 262 -6.12 3.95 -26.19
N GLY A 263 -5.09 3.24 -26.66
CA GLY A 263 -5.03 2.67 -28.02
C GLY A 263 -4.17 3.47 -29.02
N GLY A 264 -3.39 4.45 -28.57
CA GLY A 264 -2.26 5.05 -29.29
C GLY A 264 -2.59 6.02 -30.42
N THR A 265 -3.81 6.00 -30.96
CA THR A 265 -4.15 6.68 -32.22
C THR A 265 -5.24 7.74 -32.08
N ILE A 266 -6.28 7.47 -31.30
CA ILE A 266 -7.43 8.37 -31.10
C ILE A 266 -7.32 8.98 -29.71
N PRO A 267 -6.90 10.26 -29.56
CA PRO A 267 -6.63 10.88 -28.26
C PRO A 267 -7.86 11.06 -27.36
N THR A 268 -9.06 10.87 -27.91
CA THR A 268 -10.35 10.95 -27.20
C THR A 268 -10.87 9.59 -26.74
N ASN A 269 -10.17 8.50 -27.05
CA ASN A 269 -10.48 7.21 -26.45
C ASN A 269 -10.19 7.24 -24.95
N THR A 270 -10.87 6.36 -24.22
CA THR A 270 -10.67 6.17 -22.80
C THR A 270 -10.55 4.69 -22.49
N VAL A 271 -9.82 4.35 -21.44
CA VAL A 271 -9.79 2.98 -20.90
C VAL A 271 -10.04 3.04 -19.40
N THR A 272 -10.86 2.13 -18.88
CA THR A 272 -11.15 2.04 -17.46
C THR A 272 -10.39 0.90 -16.81
N GLY A 273 -9.95 1.08 -15.57
CA GLY A 273 -9.32 0.01 -14.80
C GLY A 273 -8.25 0.50 -13.84
N TYR A 274 -7.56 -0.45 -13.22
CA TYR A 274 -6.45 -0.20 -12.32
C TYR A 274 -5.15 -0.08 -13.12
N LEU A 275 -4.86 1.14 -13.62
CA LEU A 275 -3.76 1.38 -14.55
C LEU A 275 -2.75 2.38 -13.95
N PRO A 276 -1.42 2.14 -14.10
CA PRO A 276 -0.41 3.12 -13.69
C PRO A 276 -0.58 4.49 -14.36
N THR A 277 -1.18 4.53 -15.55
CA THR A 277 -1.42 5.76 -16.32
C THR A 277 -2.65 6.54 -15.89
N ASP A 278 -3.42 6.05 -14.91
CA ASP A 278 -4.54 6.78 -14.30
C ASP A 278 -3.98 7.69 -13.19
N VAL A 279 -3.56 8.89 -13.58
CA VAL A 279 -2.81 9.84 -12.74
C VAL A 279 -3.73 10.46 -11.69
N ASN A 280 -5.01 10.68 -12.01
CA ASN A 280 -5.98 11.25 -11.09
C ASN A 280 -6.79 10.21 -10.28
N MET A 281 -6.62 8.92 -10.61
CA MET A 281 -7.25 7.76 -9.94
C MET A 281 -8.78 7.75 -10.01
N ASP A 282 -9.35 8.34 -11.06
CA ASP A 282 -10.80 8.34 -11.28
C ASP A 282 -11.31 7.01 -11.86
N GLY A 283 -10.40 6.06 -12.14
CA GLY A 283 -10.68 4.76 -12.75
C GLY A 283 -10.78 4.80 -14.27
N THR A 284 -10.52 5.94 -14.91
CA THR A 284 -10.65 6.16 -16.36
C THR A 284 -9.49 6.98 -16.92
N VAL A 285 -8.56 6.30 -17.59
CA VAL A 285 -7.44 6.95 -18.30
C VAL A 285 -7.94 7.73 -19.51
N LYS A 286 -7.58 9.01 -19.57
CA LYS A 286 -7.90 9.98 -20.62
C LYS A 286 -6.65 10.72 -21.07
N TYR A 287 -6.43 10.80 -22.37
CA TYR A 287 -5.34 11.64 -22.92
C TYR A 287 -5.77 13.07 -23.22
N ALA A 288 -7.01 13.30 -23.63
CA ALA A 288 -7.54 14.63 -23.97
C ALA A 288 -8.92 14.87 -23.35
N GLY A 289 -9.34 16.14 -23.32
CA GLY A 289 -10.58 16.56 -22.68
C GLY A 289 -10.37 17.04 -21.24
N ALA A 290 -11.46 17.36 -20.55
CA ALA A 290 -11.41 17.76 -19.14
C ALA A 290 -10.97 16.59 -18.26
N ALA A 291 -10.20 16.90 -17.21
CA ALA A 291 -9.65 15.92 -16.26
C ALA A 291 -8.89 14.78 -16.97
N ASN A 292 -8.07 15.11 -17.96
CA ASN A 292 -7.15 14.15 -18.57
C ASN A 292 -5.91 13.92 -17.67
N ASP A 293 -5.24 12.79 -17.86
CA ASP A 293 -4.12 12.35 -17.01
C ASP A 293 -2.79 13.00 -17.37
N ARG A 294 -2.69 13.60 -18.56
CA ARG A 294 -1.44 14.22 -19.02
C ARG A 294 -1.24 15.64 -18.50
N ASP A 295 -2.31 16.38 -18.26
CA ASP A 295 -2.23 17.78 -17.84
C ASP A 295 -1.58 17.93 -16.45
N PRO A 296 -1.87 17.08 -15.44
CA PRO A 296 -1.14 17.09 -14.17
C PRO A 296 0.38 16.94 -14.33
N ILE A 297 0.85 16.06 -15.23
CA ILE A 297 2.28 15.87 -15.53
C ILE A 297 2.89 17.19 -16.04
N LEU A 298 2.22 17.87 -16.98
CA LEU A 298 2.71 19.14 -17.52
C LEU A 298 2.80 20.22 -16.45
N VAL A 299 1.77 20.31 -15.60
CA VAL A 299 1.72 21.28 -14.50
C VAL A 299 2.85 21.01 -13.51
N ASN A 300 3.10 19.75 -13.15
CA ASN A 300 4.10 19.35 -12.17
C ASN A 300 5.54 19.70 -12.59
N ILE A 301 5.81 19.76 -13.89
CA ILE A 301 7.12 20.20 -14.42
C ILE A 301 7.17 21.71 -14.76
N GLY A 302 6.16 22.50 -14.39
CA GLY A 302 6.18 23.96 -14.56
C GLY A 302 5.34 24.53 -15.70
N GLY A 303 4.50 23.70 -16.35
CA GLY A 303 3.34 24.10 -17.16
C GLY A 303 3.60 24.75 -18.53
N THR A 304 4.69 25.50 -18.67
CA THR A 304 4.96 26.37 -19.82
C THR A 304 6.16 25.91 -20.64
N VAL A 305 7.15 25.31 -19.99
CA VAL A 305 8.35 24.75 -20.63
C VAL A 305 8.32 23.24 -20.43
N PRO A 306 7.95 22.44 -21.46
CA PRO A 306 7.69 21.01 -21.29
C PRO A 306 8.96 20.14 -21.17
N THR A 307 10.13 20.76 -20.97
CA THR A 307 11.43 20.09 -20.93
C THR A 307 12.05 20.01 -19.54
N ALA A 308 11.40 20.62 -18.54
CA ALA A 308 11.83 20.44 -17.16
C ALA A 308 11.53 19.01 -16.70
N VAL A 309 12.37 18.52 -15.79
CA VAL A 309 12.25 17.19 -15.20
C VAL A 309 12.13 17.38 -13.69
N ARG A 310 11.15 16.71 -13.10
CA ARG A 310 11.06 16.59 -11.65
C ARG A 310 11.62 15.24 -11.26
N VAL A 311 12.59 15.23 -10.35
CA VAL A 311 13.27 14.01 -9.89
C VAL A 311 12.77 13.70 -8.49
N GLU A 312 12.52 12.42 -8.23
CA GLU A 312 12.23 11.91 -6.89
C GLU A 312 13.33 12.29 -5.90
N GLN A 313 12.96 12.59 -4.65
CA GLN A 313 13.91 12.95 -3.60
C GLN A 313 14.13 11.78 -2.66
N MET A 314 14.85 10.80 -3.19
CA MET A 314 15.29 9.57 -2.53
C MET A 314 16.81 9.42 -2.74
N PRO A 315 17.53 8.73 -1.84
CA PRO A 315 18.96 8.50 -1.93
C PRO A 315 19.34 7.43 -2.96
#